data_AF-A0A838MUP8-F1
#
_entry.id   AF-A0A838MUP8-F1
#
_cell.length_a   1.000
_cell.length_b   1.000
_cell.length_c   1.000
_cell.angle_alpha   90.00
_cell.angle_beta   90.00
_cell.angle_gamma   90.00
#
_symmetry.space_group_name_H-M   'P 1'
#
loop_
_entity.id
_entity.type
_entity.pdbx_description
1 polymer ?
#
loop_
_entity_poly.entity_id
_entity_poly.type
_entity_poly.pdbx_seq_one_letter_code
_entity_poly.pdbx_strand_id
1 'polypeptide(L)'
;EAVLRADDYVSRDYVSGDGRTASLYVGYYSTQGTGATYHSPLNCLPGSGWTLNEPALVSITPAGGGADIEANRYIMQNGNSRHLLIYWYQGRGRAVASEYWGKIYTVLDSVSRRRSDGAMVRVLVPITKSEDEALKTGVELAAQLAPHLPDFVPN
;
A
#
# COMPACT_ATOMS: atom_id res chain seq x y z
N GLU A 1 -5.61 14.89 -7.29
CA GLU A 1 -5.60 14.75 -5.81
C GLU A 1 -6.98 14.55 -5.17
N ALA A 2 -8.10 15.01 -5.74
CA ALA A 2 -9.45 14.81 -5.17
C ALA A 2 -10.08 13.40 -5.32
N VAL A 3 -9.31 12.36 -5.69
CA VAL A 3 -9.86 11.10 -6.24
C VAL A 3 -9.86 9.93 -5.24
N LEU A 4 -9.15 10.02 -4.11
CA LEU A 4 -9.01 8.89 -3.18
C LEU A 4 -9.93 8.94 -1.96
N ARG A 5 -10.57 10.08 -1.65
CA ARG A 5 -11.48 10.24 -0.48
C ARG A 5 -10.91 9.72 0.85
N ALA A 6 -9.59 9.79 1.04
CA ALA A 6 -8.99 9.52 2.33
C ALA A 6 -9.39 10.64 3.30
N ASP A 7 -9.71 10.27 4.54
CA ASP A 7 -10.03 11.24 5.60
C ASP A 7 -8.77 11.98 6.06
N ASP A 8 -7.63 11.29 6.03
CA ASP A 8 -6.31 11.89 6.22
C ASP A 8 -5.28 11.13 5.37
N TYR A 9 -4.16 11.76 5.03
CA TYR A 9 -3.10 11.08 4.29
C TYR A 9 -1.72 11.71 4.53
N VAL A 10 -0.70 10.88 4.36
CA VAL A 10 0.69 11.33 4.22
C VAL A 10 1.27 10.85 2.90
N SER A 11 1.98 11.73 2.21
CA SER A 11 2.82 11.38 1.07
C SER A 11 4.22 11.97 1.25
N ARG A 12 5.25 11.15 1.02
CA ARG A 12 6.65 11.51 1.23
C ARG A 12 7.52 10.83 0.18
N ASP A 13 8.56 11.52 -0.27
CA ASP A 13 9.63 10.95 -1.08
C ASP A 13 10.89 10.79 -0.22
N TYR A 14 11.56 9.65 -0.38
CA TYR A 14 12.77 9.29 0.34
C TYR A 14 13.91 9.10 -0.65
N VAL A 15 15.11 9.51 -0.22
CA VAL A 15 16.36 9.29 -0.95
C VAL A 15 17.38 8.72 0.05
N SER A 16 17.96 7.57 -0.26
CA SER A 16 19.02 6.96 0.55
C SER A 16 20.40 7.55 0.20
N GLY A 17 21.39 7.34 1.07
CA GLY A 17 22.75 7.86 0.87
C GLY A 17 23.47 7.33 -0.37
N ASP A 18 23.02 6.20 -0.92
CA ASP A 18 23.49 5.60 -2.19
C ASP A 18 22.64 6.02 -3.41
N GLY A 19 21.70 6.97 -3.23
CA GLY A 19 20.92 7.58 -4.30
C GLY A 19 19.67 6.79 -4.74
N ARG A 20 19.30 5.69 -4.05
CA ARG A 20 18.02 5.01 -4.30
C ARG A 20 16.88 5.88 -3.81
N THR A 21 15.77 5.87 -4.55
CA THR A 21 14.61 6.72 -4.25
C THR A 21 13.36 5.89 -4.07
N ALA A 22 12.46 6.30 -3.18
CA ALA A 22 11.17 5.65 -3.00
C ALA A 22 10.12 6.65 -2.53
N SER A 23 8.88 6.51 -3.01
CA SER A 23 7.74 7.32 -2.59
C SER A 23 6.82 6.50 -1.70
N LEU A 24 6.43 7.08 -0.57
CA LEU A 24 5.43 6.55 0.35
C LEU A 24 4.12 7.33 0.19
N TYR A 25 3.02 6.58 0.23
CA TYR A 25 1.69 7.13 0.46
C TYR A 25 0.97 6.26 1.51
N VAL A 26 0.39 6.90 2.51
CA VAL A 26 -0.53 6.27 3.46
C VAL A 26 -1.82 7.07 3.45
N GLY A 27 -2.92 6.45 3.04
CA GLY A 27 -4.25 7.05 3.10
C GLY A 27 -5.05 6.40 4.21
N TYR A 28 -5.50 7.17 5.19
CA TYR A 28 -6.33 6.74 6.30
C TYR A 28 -7.82 6.98 6.00
N TYR A 29 -8.65 6.04 6.46
CA TYR A 29 -10.10 6.06 6.30
C TYR A 29 -10.73 5.73 7.65
N SER A 30 -11.50 6.68 8.18
CA SER A 30 -12.15 6.63 9.50
C SER A 30 -13.44 5.80 9.49
N THR A 31 -14.18 5.77 8.37
CA THR A 31 -15.40 4.97 8.21
C THR A 31 -15.58 4.48 6.76
N GLN A 32 -16.02 3.24 6.56
CA GLN A 32 -16.44 2.71 5.26
C GLN A 32 -17.97 2.70 5.18
N GLY A 33 -18.57 3.89 5.27
CA GLY A 33 -20.00 4.07 5.01
C GLY A 33 -20.31 4.11 3.50
N THR A 34 -21.55 3.83 3.12
CA THR A 34 -22.05 3.81 1.73
C THR A 34 -21.58 5.02 0.92
N GLY A 35 -20.56 4.80 0.08
CA GLY A 35 -20.01 5.79 -0.86
C GLY A 35 -18.50 6.05 -0.76
N ALA A 36 -17.83 5.65 0.33
CA ALA A 36 -16.38 5.74 0.50
C ALA A 36 -15.75 4.34 0.38
N THR A 37 -15.69 3.82 -0.84
CA THR A 37 -15.02 2.55 -1.13
C THR A 37 -13.53 2.80 -1.33
N TYR A 38 -12.66 1.95 -0.76
CA TYR A 38 -11.23 1.96 -1.10
C TYR A 38 -11.07 1.91 -2.62
N HIS A 39 -10.45 2.93 -3.20
CA HIS A 39 -10.04 2.86 -4.59
C HIS A 39 -8.65 2.22 -4.62
N SER A 40 -8.60 0.95 -4.96
CA SER A 40 -7.34 0.30 -5.32
C SER A 40 -6.65 1.09 -6.43
N PRO A 41 -5.31 1.21 -6.40
CA PRO A 41 -4.54 1.82 -7.49
C PRO A 41 -4.92 1.26 -8.87
N LEU A 42 -5.36 -0.01 -8.91
CA LEU A 42 -5.83 -0.68 -10.13
C LEU A 42 -6.97 0.07 -10.85
N ASN A 43 -7.82 0.81 -10.11
CA ASN A 43 -8.98 1.50 -10.68
C ASN A 43 -8.67 2.93 -11.14
N CYS A 44 -7.59 3.56 -10.65
CA CYS A 44 -7.23 4.95 -10.97
C CYS A 44 -6.08 5.08 -11.97
N LEU A 45 -5.19 4.08 -12.02
CA LEU A 45 -3.97 4.12 -12.84
C LEU A 45 -4.21 3.97 -14.35
N PRO A 46 -5.14 3.13 -14.84
CA PRO A 46 -5.40 3.00 -16.28
C PRO A 46 -5.84 4.31 -16.94
N GLY A 47 -6.65 5.12 -16.24
CA GLY A 47 -7.10 6.44 -16.73
C GLY A 47 -5.99 7.48 -16.84
N SER A 48 -4.82 7.22 -16.23
CA SER A 48 -3.64 8.10 -16.25
C SER A 48 -2.54 7.62 -17.20
N GLY A 49 -2.83 6.60 -18.03
CA GLY A 49 -1.89 6.01 -18.99
C GLY A 49 -0.88 5.02 -18.40
N TRP A 50 -1.06 4.62 -17.13
CA TRP A 50 -0.21 3.61 -16.48
C TRP A 50 -0.81 2.21 -16.64
N THR A 51 0.01 1.25 -17.09
CA THR A 51 -0.32 -0.17 -17.10
C THR A 51 0.30 -0.85 -15.88
N LEU A 52 -0.40 -1.86 -15.35
CA LEU A 52 0.04 -2.67 -14.22
C LEU A 52 0.30 -4.08 -14.74
N ASN A 53 1.54 -4.52 -14.64
CA ASN A 53 2.03 -5.79 -15.14
C ASN A 53 2.56 -6.64 -13.98
N GLU A 54 2.71 -7.94 -14.24
CA GLU A 54 3.37 -8.89 -13.34
C GLU A 54 2.83 -8.85 -11.89
N PRO A 55 1.52 -9.15 -11.69
CA PRO A 55 0.95 -9.27 -10.36
C PRO A 55 1.69 -10.34 -9.57
N ALA A 56 2.17 -9.99 -8.38
CA ALA A 56 2.76 -10.92 -7.44
C ALA A 56 2.43 -10.51 -6.00
N LEU A 57 2.73 -11.41 -5.06
CA LEU A 57 2.74 -11.12 -3.64
C LEU A 57 4.18 -11.03 -3.15
N VAL A 58 4.43 -10.17 -2.17
CA VAL A 58 5.71 -10.05 -1.49
C VAL A 58 5.46 -10.09 0.02
N SER A 59 6.29 -10.84 0.74
CA SER A 59 6.30 -10.82 2.21
C SER A 59 7.24 -9.71 2.70
N ILE A 60 6.78 -8.91 3.65
CA ILE A 60 7.55 -7.85 4.30
C ILE A 60 7.67 -8.21 5.78
N THR A 61 8.89 -8.47 6.23
CA THR A 61 9.20 -8.71 7.64
C THR A 61 9.51 -7.38 8.33
N PRO A 62 8.76 -6.95 9.35
CA PRO A 62 8.98 -5.68 10.04
C PRO A 62 10.35 -5.60 10.74
N ALA A 63 11.03 -4.45 10.65
CA ALA A 63 12.40 -4.23 11.14
C ALA A 63 12.58 -4.23 12.68
N GLY A 64 11.50 -4.44 13.43
CA GLY A 64 11.50 -4.57 14.90
C GLY A 64 10.89 -5.88 15.40
N GLY A 65 10.66 -6.84 14.51
CA GLY A 65 9.84 -8.02 14.78
C GLY A 65 8.34 -7.74 14.63
N GLY A 66 7.54 -8.80 14.65
CA GLY A 66 6.11 -8.76 14.36
C GLY A 66 5.71 -9.84 13.36
N ALA A 67 4.43 -9.87 13.00
CA ALA A 67 3.96 -10.73 11.93
C ALA A 67 4.38 -10.18 10.58
N ASP A 68 4.75 -11.08 9.67
CA ASP A 68 5.00 -10.74 8.27
C ASP A 68 3.74 -10.11 7.64
N ILE A 69 3.97 -9.12 6.78
CA ILE A 69 2.93 -8.46 6.00
C ILE A 69 2.98 -9.02 4.58
N GLU A 70 1.89 -9.64 4.14
CA GLU A 70 1.71 -9.97 2.73
C GLU A 70 1.18 -8.73 1.99
N ALA A 71 1.93 -8.26 0.99
CA ALA A 71 1.59 -7.09 0.19
C ALA A 71 1.53 -7.46 -1.30
N ASN A 72 0.73 -6.72 -2.08
CA ASN A 72 0.78 -6.86 -3.53
C ASN A 72 2.03 -6.20 -4.08
N ARG A 73 2.57 -6.78 -5.14
CA ARG A 73 3.62 -6.22 -5.97
C ARG A 73 3.17 -6.17 -7.43
N TYR A 74 3.46 -5.06 -8.10
CA TYR A 74 3.25 -4.87 -9.54
C TYR A 74 4.41 -4.11 -10.17
N ILE A 75 4.61 -4.29 -11.47
CA ILE A 75 5.33 -3.32 -12.31
C ILE A 75 4.34 -2.37 -12.93
N MET A 76 4.45 -1.10 -12.59
CA MET A 76 3.79 0.01 -13.26
C MET A 76 4.62 0.49 -14.46
N GLN A 77 3.99 0.68 -15.62
CA GLN A 77 4.65 1.18 -16.81
C GLN A 77 3.84 2.28 -17.52
N ASN A 78 4.52 3.35 -17.94
CA ASN A 78 3.97 4.41 -18.79
C ASN A 78 5.07 4.90 -19.74
N GLY A 79 4.93 4.58 -21.03
CA GLY A 79 6.00 4.77 -22.01
C GLY A 79 7.28 4.02 -21.59
N ASN A 80 8.37 4.79 -21.44
CA ASN A 80 9.67 4.27 -20.98
C ASN A 80 9.84 4.31 -19.45
N SER A 81 8.88 4.89 -18.73
CA SER A 81 8.93 4.96 -17.27
C SER A 81 8.42 3.66 -16.67
N ARG A 82 9.21 3.03 -15.80
CA ARG A 82 8.84 1.82 -15.06
C ARG A 82 9.02 2.03 -13.57
N HIS A 83 8.03 1.61 -12.79
CA HIS A 83 8.06 1.69 -11.33
C HIS A 83 7.62 0.36 -10.73
N LEU A 84 8.24 -0.04 -9.63
CA LEU A 84 7.73 -1.10 -8.78
C LEU A 84 6.72 -0.50 -7.82
N LEU A 85 5.53 -1.08 -7.78
CA LEU A 85 4.47 -0.76 -6.83
C LEU A 85 4.36 -1.87 -5.79
N ILE A 86 4.42 -1.51 -4.51
CA ILE A 86 4.06 -2.37 -3.38
C ILE A 86 2.89 -1.72 -2.63
N TYR A 87 1.82 -2.45 -2.34
CA TYR A 87 0.74 -1.92 -1.51
C TYR A 87 -0.03 -2.99 -0.72
N TRP A 88 -0.55 -2.59 0.44
CA TRP A 88 -1.40 -3.40 1.30
C TRP A 88 -2.39 -2.53 2.07
N TYR A 89 -3.35 -3.19 2.72
CA TYR A 89 -4.27 -2.54 3.64
C TYR A 89 -3.91 -2.91 5.08
N GLN A 90 -3.77 -1.88 5.91
CA GLN A 90 -3.45 -1.97 7.33
C GLN A 90 -4.71 -1.66 8.15
N GLY A 91 -5.05 -2.51 9.11
CA GLY A 91 -6.10 -2.20 10.08
C GLY A 91 -6.54 -3.42 10.89
N ARG A 92 -7.14 -3.18 12.06
CA ARG A 92 -7.75 -4.25 12.88
C ARG A 92 -6.74 -5.32 13.33
N GLY A 93 -5.48 -4.92 13.57
CA GLY A 93 -4.37 -5.82 13.91
C GLY A 93 -3.94 -6.77 12.78
N ARG A 94 -4.34 -6.49 11.52
CA ARG A 94 -4.00 -7.30 10.35
C ARG A 94 -3.46 -6.44 9.21
N ALA A 95 -2.60 -7.04 8.40
CA ALA A 95 -2.17 -6.50 7.12
C ALA A 95 -2.58 -7.51 6.04
N VAL A 96 -3.27 -7.05 5.00
CA VAL A 96 -3.75 -7.92 3.92
C VAL A 96 -3.40 -7.35 2.55
N ALA A 97 -2.90 -8.20 1.66
CA ALA A 97 -2.67 -7.86 0.27
C ALA A 97 -4.01 -7.68 -0.48
N SER A 98 -5.00 -8.53 -0.24
CA SER A 98 -6.18 -8.54 -1.09
C SER A 98 -7.22 -7.44 -0.76
N GLU A 99 -7.55 -6.61 -1.75
CA GLU A 99 -8.76 -5.77 -1.77
C GLU A 99 -10.05 -6.61 -1.62
N TYR A 100 -10.03 -7.86 -2.10
CA TYR A 100 -11.18 -8.77 -2.09
C TYR A 100 -11.45 -9.37 -0.71
N TRP A 101 -10.40 -9.74 0.03
CA TRP A 101 -10.57 -10.18 1.43
C TRP A 101 -10.90 -9.01 2.36
N GLY A 102 -10.41 -7.80 2.10
CA GLY A 102 -10.85 -6.58 2.79
C GLY A 102 -12.36 -6.35 2.67
N LYS A 103 -12.95 -6.54 1.48
CA LYS A 103 -14.40 -6.48 1.27
C LYS A 103 -15.16 -7.64 1.95
N ILE A 104 -14.64 -8.88 1.89
CA ILE A 104 -15.28 -10.03 2.55
C ILE A 104 -15.24 -9.90 4.09
N TYR A 105 -14.12 -9.46 4.66
CA TYR A 105 -14.04 -9.18 6.10
C TYR A 105 -14.89 -7.96 6.49
N THR A 106 -15.03 -6.93 5.64
CA THR A 106 -15.94 -5.81 5.93
C THR A 106 -17.41 -6.24 5.90
N VAL A 107 -17.79 -7.16 5.01
CA VAL A 107 -19.14 -7.78 4.99
C VAL A 107 -19.36 -8.70 6.19
N LEU A 108 -18.35 -9.44 6.65
CA LEU A 108 -18.46 -10.31 7.83
C LEU A 108 -18.35 -9.55 9.17
N ASP A 109 -17.56 -8.48 9.24
CA ASP A 109 -17.32 -7.68 10.45
C ASP A 109 -18.34 -6.56 10.68
N SER A 110 -19.04 -6.10 9.62
CA SER A 110 -20.20 -5.20 9.76
C SER A 110 -21.35 -5.84 10.54
N VAL A 111 -21.40 -7.17 10.59
CA VAL A 111 -22.37 -7.93 11.39
C VAL A 111 -21.89 -8.15 12.84
N SER A 112 -20.59 -8.09 13.14
CA SER A 112 -20.08 -8.48 14.48
C SER A 112 -19.34 -7.41 15.31
N ARG A 113 -18.75 -6.33 14.72
CA ARG A 113 -17.81 -5.46 15.48
C ARG A 113 -17.90 -3.93 15.29
N ARG A 114 -18.81 -3.39 14.48
CA ARG A 114 -19.09 -1.93 14.35
C ARG A 114 -17.85 -1.01 14.15
N ARG A 115 -16.76 -1.51 13.55
CA ARG A 115 -15.56 -0.72 13.19
C ARG A 115 -15.13 -1.06 11.78
N SER A 116 -14.81 -0.06 10.97
CA SER A 116 -14.45 -0.20 9.55
C SER A 116 -13.23 0.65 9.17
N ASP A 117 -12.56 1.24 10.14
CA ASP A 117 -11.39 2.08 9.95
C ASP A 117 -10.17 1.27 9.47
N GLY A 118 -9.32 1.90 8.65
CA GLY A 118 -8.13 1.27 8.07
C GLY A 118 -7.33 2.22 7.20
N ALA A 119 -6.14 1.80 6.79
CA ALA A 119 -5.26 2.58 5.93
C ALA A 119 -4.79 1.77 4.72
N MET A 120 -4.69 2.43 3.56
CA MET A 120 -3.95 1.90 2.41
C MET A 120 -2.51 2.41 2.49
N VAL A 121 -1.55 1.50 2.52
CA VAL A 121 -0.13 1.83 2.47
C VAL A 121 0.40 1.46 1.08
N ARG A 122 1.13 2.39 0.48
CA ARG A 122 1.70 2.25 -0.86
C ARG A 122 3.14 2.73 -0.88
N VAL A 123 4.03 1.88 -1.37
CA VAL A 123 5.43 2.20 -1.69
C VAL A 123 5.61 2.11 -3.20
N LEU A 124 6.21 3.14 -3.78
CA LEU A 124 6.52 3.21 -5.22
C LEU A 124 8.01 3.46 -5.40
N VAL A 125 8.67 2.67 -6.25
CA VAL A 125 10.11 2.77 -6.48
C VAL A 125 10.37 2.84 -7.98
N PRO A 126 11.03 3.88 -8.52
CA PRO A 126 11.40 3.89 -9.94
C PRO A 126 12.41 2.78 -10.24
N ILE A 127 12.21 2.08 -11.36
CA ILE A 127 13.10 1.02 -11.83
C ILE A 127 14.12 1.66 -12.76
N THR A 128 15.28 2.01 -12.22
CA THR A 128 16.37 2.67 -12.97
C THR A 128 17.46 1.71 -13.42
N LYS A 129 17.77 0.68 -12.61
CA LYS A 129 18.80 -0.33 -12.90
C LYS A 129 18.20 -1.72 -13.12
N SER A 130 17.48 -2.24 -12.13
CA SER A 130 16.82 -3.54 -12.20
C SER A 130 15.59 -3.59 -11.30
N GLU A 131 14.70 -4.54 -11.59
CA GLU A 131 13.51 -4.80 -10.77
C GLU A 131 13.87 -5.33 -9.39
N ASP A 132 14.94 -6.12 -9.28
CA ASP A 132 15.42 -6.67 -8.00
C ASP A 132 15.93 -5.57 -7.06
N GLU A 133 16.65 -4.57 -7.58
CA GLU A 133 17.10 -3.42 -6.77
C GLU A 133 15.91 -2.57 -6.32
N ALA A 134 14.93 -2.38 -7.19
CA ALA A 134 13.70 -1.67 -6.85
C ALA A 134 12.89 -2.44 -5.78
N LEU A 135 12.78 -3.77 -5.92
CA LEU A 135 12.10 -4.64 -4.97
C LEU A 135 12.76 -4.60 -3.60
N LYS A 136 14.07 -4.75 -3.56
CA LYS A 136 14.86 -4.64 -2.33
C LYS A 136 14.62 -3.30 -1.65
N THR A 137 14.69 -2.19 -2.40
CA THR A 137 14.45 -0.84 -1.88
C THR A 137 13.05 -0.67 -1.32
N GLY A 138 12.03 -1.14 -2.04
CA GLY A 138 10.64 -1.04 -1.62
C GLY A 138 10.35 -1.86 -0.35
N VAL A 139 10.87 -3.09 -0.28
CA VAL A 139 10.72 -3.97 0.89
C VAL A 139 11.49 -3.41 2.10
N GLU A 140 12.71 -2.90 1.92
CA GLU A 140 13.49 -2.28 3.00
C GLU A 140 12.76 -1.08 3.62
N LEU A 141 12.18 -0.20 2.78
CA LEU A 141 11.40 0.93 3.27
C LEU A 141 10.12 0.46 3.98
N ALA A 142 9.41 -0.50 3.40
CA ALA A 142 8.19 -1.03 4.00
C ALA A 142 8.45 -1.74 5.34
N ALA A 143 9.53 -2.50 5.45
CA ALA A 143 9.96 -3.18 6.67
C ALA A 143 10.29 -2.18 7.79
N GLN A 144 10.93 -1.05 7.46
CA GLN A 144 11.21 0.02 8.42
C GLN A 144 9.95 0.79 8.84
N LEU A 145 9.01 0.98 7.91
CA LEU A 145 7.75 1.67 8.18
C LEU A 145 6.80 0.84 9.06
N ALA A 146 6.72 -0.47 8.82
CA ALA A 146 5.69 -1.34 9.38
C ALA A 146 5.52 -1.26 10.91
N PRO A 147 6.58 -1.23 11.74
CA PRO A 147 6.45 -1.11 13.19
C PRO A 147 5.78 0.19 13.67
N HIS A 148 5.83 1.25 12.87
CA HIS A 148 5.30 2.57 13.23
C HIS A 148 3.85 2.78 12.81
N LEU A 149 3.31 1.96 11.89
CA LEU A 149 1.94 2.13 11.41
C LEU A 149 0.87 2.02 12.52
N PRO A 150 0.98 1.11 13.51
CA PRO A 150 -0.01 1.01 14.59
C PRO A 150 -0.18 2.25 15.45
N ASP A 151 0.83 3.13 15.51
CA ASP A 151 0.76 4.39 16.26
C ASP A 151 -0.20 5.40 15.60
N PHE A 152 -0.47 5.23 14.29
CA PHE A 152 -1.27 6.14 13.49
C PHE A 152 -2.51 5.48 12.88
N VAL A 153 -2.53 4.16 12.78
CA VAL A 153 -3.64 3.35 12.25
C VAL A 153 -4.15 2.47 13.38
N PRO A 154 -5.36 2.73 13.93
CA PRO A 154 -5.87 1.98 15.06
C PRO A 154 -5.95 0.47 14.80
N ASN A 155 -5.50 -0.31 15.78
CA ASN A 155 -5.72 -1.76 15.83
C ASN A 155 -7.16 -2.14 16.20
#